data_AF-A0A1V5QIW9-F1
#
_entry.id   AF-A0A1V5QIW9-F1
#
_cell.length_a   1.000
_cell.length_b   1.000
_cell.length_c   1.000
_cell.angle_alpha   90.00
_cell.angle_beta   90.00
_cell.angle_gamma   90.00
#
_symmetry.space_group_name_H-M   'P 1'
#
loop_
_entity.id
_entity.type
_entity.pdbx_description
1 polymer ?
#
loop_
_entity_poly.entity_id
_entity_poly.type
_entity_poly.pdbx_seq_one_letter_code
_entity_poly.pdbx_strand_id
1 'polypeptide(L)'
;MNARQISYCLIVCAVALYSTATATASQYADYSHRPLSEMLEVYSRFEANLQTGSNYNVGAAAALMAAIGKKGGREVFPFLEEKILAPVTPAFVRSAAAEIYASLATGEECAEFLPKILKVDDEDKTIISWRYRVTPTCLRKIEEAATKGELQEKTLEHLIEAFVTYTQSAYYSTEATWIDGYLSKHCEGYQTSKQRLVLATALLEADKENEKKREVWLPIKESVEAIPPRKRIDLRKRFPDLPPLPDDAPAGGPVKVVFAIIVGIVALAVCAVAAWLAVRRRRVRETT
;
A
#
# COMPACT_ATOMS: atom_id res chain seq x y z
N MET A 1 -30.69 7.43 -10.00
CA MET A 1 -29.67 6.36 -10.10
C MET A 1 -29.17 6.06 -8.70
N ASN A 2 -29.41 4.85 -8.20
CA ASN A 2 -29.09 4.48 -6.81
C ASN A 2 -27.59 4.16 -6.67
N ALA A 3 -26.97 4.49 -5.53
CA ALA A 3 -25.55 4.23 -5.24
C ALA A 3 -25.12 2.76 -5.44
N ARG A 4 -26.07 1.81 -5.30
CA ARG A 4 -25.86 0.39 -5.64
C ARG A 4 -25.61 0.13 -7.12
N GLN A 5 -26.24 0.90 -8.02
CA GLN A 5 -25.99 0.82 -9.47
C GLN A 5 -24.62 1.39 -9.83
N ILE A 6 -24.14 2.43 -9.14
CA ILE A 6 -22.80 3.00 -9.37
C ILE A 6 -21.71 2.02 -8.95
N SER A 7 -21.89 1.34 -7.81
CA SER A 7 -20.95 0.32 -7.33
C SER A 7 -20.93 -0.93 -8.23
N TYR A 8 -22.09 -1.38 -8.71
CA TYR A 8 -22.15 -2.42 -9.75
C TYR A 8 -21.54 -1.96 -11.07
N CYS A 9 -21.76 -0.71 -11.50
CA CYS A 9 -21.12 -0.17 -12.69
C CYS A 9 -19.60 -0.06 -12.52
N LEU A 10 -19.07 0.24 -11.33
CA LEU A 10 -17.62 0.28 -11.08
C LEU A 10 -16.99 -1.12 -11.01
N ILE A 11 -17.70 -2.10 -10.46
CA ILE A 11 -17.26 -3.51 -10.46
C ILE A 11 -17.35 -4.08 -11.88
N VAL A 12 -18.43 -3.78 -12.61
CA VAL A 12 -18.58 -4.13 -14.03
C VAL A 12 -17.60 -3.36 -14.89
N CYS A 13 -17.20 -2.13 -14.55
CA CYS A 13 -16.13 -1.40 -15.23
C CYS A 13 -14.75 -1.94 -14.85
N ALA A 14 -14.51 -2.42 -13.64
CA ALA A 14 -13.25 -3.06 -13.26
C ALA A 14 -13.11 -4.46 -13.90
N VAL A 15 -14.21 -5.21 -13.98
CA VAL A 15 -14.30 -6.48 -14.71
C VAL A 15 -14.27 -6.25 -16.21
N ALA A 16 -14.96 -5.23 -16.74
CA ALA A 16 -14.90 -4.86 -18.15
C ALA A 16 -13.57 -4.23 -18.50
N LEU A 17 -12.85 -3.56 -17.60
CA LEU A 17 -11.44 -3.19 -17.79
C LEU A 17 -10.57 -4.44 -17.77
N TYR A 18 -10.88 -5.45 -16.97
CA TYR A 18 -10.25 -6.77 -17.08
C TYR A 18 -10.54 -7.43 -18.43
N SER A 19 -11.79 -7.39 -18.92
CA SER A 19 -12.25 -8.03 -20.17
C SER A 19 -11.85 -7.26 -21.44
N THR A 20 -11.85 -5.93 -21.38
CA THR A 20 -11.45 -5.04 -22.47
C THR A 20 -9.95 -4.78 -22.46
N ALA A 21 -9.27 -4.83 -21.30
CA ALA A 21 -7.81 -4.99 -21.30
C ALA A 21 -7.44 -6.35 -21.86
N THR A 22 -8.18 -7.45 -21.64
CA THR A 22 -7.90 -8.70 -22.36
C THR A 22 -8.23 -8.63 -23.87
N ALA A 23 -9.27 -7.89 -24.27
CA ALA A 23 -9.64 -7.75 -25.68
C ALA A 23 -8.76 -6.76 -26.45
N THR A 24 -8.24 -5.69 -25.82
CA THR A 24 -7.26 -4.76 -26.42
C THR A 24 -5.81 -5.19 -26.17
N ALA A 25 -5.54 -6.04 -25.16
CA ALA A 25 -4.27 -6.78 -25.07
C ALA A 25 -4.17 -7.90 -26.11
N SER A 26 -5.26 -8.29 -26.79
CA SER A 26 -5.19 -9.27 -27.89
C SER A 26 -4.33 -8.78 -29.07
N GLN A 27 -4.11 -7.46 -29.20
CA GLN A 27 -3.13 -6.89 -30.15
C GLN A 27 -1.77 -6.58 -29.52
N TYR A 28 -1.68 -6.47 -28.19
CA TYR A 28 -0.42 -6.39 -27.46
C TYR A 28 0.04 -7.79 -27.01
N ALA A 29 0.46 -8.56 -28.02
CA ALA A 29 1.28 -9.76 -27.97
C ALA A 29 0.82 -10.88 -27.02
N ASP A 30 0.48 -12.03 -27.60
CA ASP A 30 0.61 -13.31 -26.91
C ASP A 30 2.06 -13.49 -26.42
N TYR A 31 2.29 -13.16 -25.15
CA TYR A 31 3.59 -13.24 -24.51
C TYR A 31 3.96 -14.68 -24.15
N SER A 32 3.03 -15.65 -24.19
CA SER A 32 3.29 -17.01 -23.73
C SER A 32 4.51 -17.65 -24.41
N HIS A 33 4.72 -17.34 -25.68
CA HIS A 33 5.81 -17.87 -26.50
C HIS A 33 7.13 -17.09 -26.41
N ARG A 34 7.15 -15.84 -25.89
CA ARG A 34 8.36 -14.98 -25.90
C ARG A 34 9.32 -15.28 -24.74
N PRO A 35 10.64 -15.36 -24.92
CA PRO A 35 11.57 -15.55 -23.81
C PRO A 35 11.48 -14.40 -22.78
N LEU A 36 11.84 -14.69 -21.53
CA LEU A 36 11.76 -13.73 -20.41
C LEU A 36 12.58 -12.47 -20.68
N SER A 37 13.78 -12.61 -21.28
CA SER A 37 14.63 -11.47 -21.67
C SER A 37 13.93 -10.51 -22.62
N GLU A 38 13.20 -11.04 -23.61
CA GLU A 38 12.44 -10.23 -24.57
C GLU A 38 11.27 -9.51 -23.87
N MET A 39 10.59 -10.16 -22.92
CA MET A 39 9.53 -9.52 -22.15
C MET A 39 10.05 -8.34 -21.32
N LEU A 40 11.20 -8.48 -20.67
CA LEU A 40 11.84 -7.41 -19.91
C LEU A 40 12.25 -6.24 -20.83
N GLU A 41 12.76 -6.55 -22.01
CA GLU A 41 13.08 -5.53 -23.03
C GLU A 41 11.81 -4.80 -23.51
N VAL A 42 10.71 -5.51 -23.77
CA VAL A 42 9.42 -4.91 -24.10
C VAL A 42 8.95 -3.99 -22.97
N TYR A 43 9.13 -4.39 -21.71
CA TYR A 43 8.75 -3.56 -20.58
C TYR A 43 9.53 -2.25 -20.50
N SER A 44 10.82 -2.24 -20.87
CA SER A 44 11.63 -1.00 -20.87
C SER A 44 11.05 0.10 -21.77
N ARG A 45 10.34 -0.28 -22.85
CA ARG A 45 9.63 0.67 -23.73
C ARG A 45 8.39 1.26 -23.05
N PHE A 46 7.67 0.49 -22.24
CA PHE A 46 6.59 1.03 -21.42
C PHE A 46 7.16 1.98 -20.36
N GLU A 47 8.25 1.59 -19.69
CA GLU A 47 8.88 2.40 -18.67
C GLU A 47 9.30 3.79 -19.16
N ALA A 48 9.90 3.88 -20.34
CA ALA A 48 10.24 5.18 -20.95
C ALA A 48 8.99 6.07 -21.11
N ASN A 49 7.86 5.50 -21.55
CA ASN A 49 6.59 6.24 -21.67
C ASN A 49 6.02 6.66 -20.31
N LEU A 50 6.05 5.77 -19.32
CA LEU A 50 5.59 6.04 -17.95
C LEU A 50 6.40 7.17 -17.30
N GLN A 51 7.72 7.17 -17.49
CA GLN A 51 8.61 8.23 -17.01
C GLN A 51 8.30 9.61 -17.63
N THR A 52 7.72 9.65 -18.84
CA THR A 52 7.26 10.92 -19.44
C THR A 52 5.89 11.39 -18.92
N GLY A 53 5.25 10.62 -18.03
CA GLY A 53 3.92 10.90 -17.50
C GLY A 53 2.78 10.44 -18.41
N SER A 54 3.06 9.59 -19.40
CA SER A 54 2.03 9.02 -20.26
C SER A 54 1.34 7.85 -19.57
N ASN A 55 0.02 7.96 -19.37
CA ASN A 55 -0.83 6.87 -18.89
C ASN A 55 -1.31 5.95 -20.03
N TYR A 56 -0.83 6.16 -21.26
CA TYR A 56 -1.13 5.28 -22.37
C TYR A 56 -0.51 3.89 -22.11
N ASN A 57 -1.29 2.82 -22.29
CA ASN A 57 -0.88 1.42 -22.13
C ASN A 57 -0.53 0.94 -20.70
N VAL A 58 -0.92 1.63 -19.63
CA VAL A 58 -0.74 1.15 -18.24
C VAL A 58 -1.32 -0.26 -18.04
N GLY A 59 -2.48 -0.55 -18.65
CA GLY A 59 -3.08 -1.88 -18.64
C GLY A 59 -2.24 -2.95 -19.35
N ALA A 60 -1.62 -2.61 -20.49
CA ALA A 60 -0.75 -3.53 -21.22
C ALA A 60 0.56 -3.77 -20.46
N ALA A 61 1.11 -2.74 -19.81
CA ALA A 61 2.28 -2.86 -18.93
C ALA A 61 2.00 -3.78 -17.74
N ALA A 62 0.83 -3.66 -17.11
CA ALA A 62 0.41 -4.54 -16.03
C ALA A 62 0.17 -6.00 -16.50
N ALA A 63 -0.42 -6.19 -17.68
CA ALA A 63 -0.58 -7.52 -18.27
C ALA A 63 0.79 -8.17 -18.57
N LEU A 64 1.76 -7.38 -19.05
CA LEU A 64 3.13 -7.83 -19.27
C LEU A 64 3.82 -8.19 -17.95
N MET A 65 3.61 -7.44 -16.86
CA MET A 65 4.08 -7.85 -15.52
C MET A 65 3.60 -9.28 -15.21
N ALA A 66 2.30 -9.55 -15.34
CA ALA A 66 1.73 -10.86 -15.07
C ALA A 66 2.33 -11.96 -15.94
N ALA A 67 2.63 -11.68 -17.21
CA ALA A 67 3.30 -12.63 -18.10
C ALA A 67 4.75 -12.90 -17.67
N ILE A 68 5.50 -11.86 -17.29
CA ILE A 68 6.86 -11.96 -16.73
C ILE A 68 6.84 -12.84 -15.48
N GLY A 69 5.90 -12.60 -14.57
CA GLY A 69 5.73 -13.37 -13.34
C GLY A 69 5.37 -14.85 -13.56
N LYS A 70 4.55 -15.14 -14.57
CA LYS A 70 4.18 -16.53 -14.93
C LYS A 70 5.32 -17.28 -15.59
N LYS A 71 6.15 -16.58 -16.38
CA LYS A 71 7.22 -17.21 -17.15
C LYS A 71 8.51 -17.35 -16.36
N GLY A 72 8.82 -16.33 -15.55
CA GLY A 72 9.91 -16.39 -14.59
C GLY A 72 9.50 -17.11 -13.31
N GLY A 73 10.48 -17.32 -12.44
CA GLY A 73 10.31 -17.70 -11.05
C GLY A 73 10.89 -16.65 -10.11
N ARG A 74 11.71 -17.09 -9.16
CA ARG A 74 12.30 -16.19 -8.16
C ARG A 74 13.34 -15.23 -8.74
N GLU A 75 13.88 -15.53 -9.92
CA GLU A 75 14.86 -14.69 -10.62
C GLU A 75 14.30 -13.31 -11.04
N VAL A 76 12.97 -13.13 -11.09
CA VAL A 76 12.36 -11.83 -11.41
C VAL A 76 12.16 -10.93 -10.20
N PHE A 77 12.48 -11.38 -8.98
CA PHE A 77 12.26 -10.60 -7.74
C PHE A 77 12.90 -9.21 -7.78
N PRO A 78 14.19 -9.04 -8.17
CA PRO A 78 14.81 -7.72 -8.20
C PRO A 78 14.05 -6.74 -9.12
N PHE A 79 13.60 -7.25 -10.27
CA PHE A 79 12.81 -6.46 -11.21
C PHE A 79 11.44 -6.10 -10.64
N LEU A 80 10.73 -7.05 -10.03
CA LEU A 80 9.42 -6.78 -9.41
C LEU A 80 9.54 -5.77 -8.28
N GLU A 81 10.49 -5.94 -7.35
CA GLU A 81 10.72 -5.02 -6.24
C GLU A 81 11.03 -3.60 -6.74
N GLU A 82 11.89 -3.46 -7.75
CA GLU A 82 12.21 -2.18 -8.37
C GLU A 82 10.93 -1.47 -8.85
N LYS A 83 10.07 -2.18 -9.57
CA LYS A 83 8.85 -1.56 -10.13
C LYS A 83 7.80 -1.27 -9.06
N ILE A 84 7.68 -2.11 -8.04
CA ILE A 84 6.75 -1.90 -6.91
C ILE A 84 7.13 -0.65 -6.12
N LEU A 85 8.42 -0.46 -5.83
CA LEU A 85 8.90 0.59 -4.94
C LEU A 85 9.17 1.92 -5.68
N ALA A 86 9.29 1.90 -7.01
CA ALA A 86 9.53 3.10 -7.79
C ALA A 86 8.34 4.10 -7.71
N PRO A 87 8.58 5.38 -7.32
CA PRO A 87 7.53 6.41 -7.24
C PRO A 87 6.88 6.74 -8.59
N VAL A 88 7.57 6.47 -9.70
CA VAL A 88 7.08 6.76 -11.06
C VAL A 88 6.21 5.65 -11.65
N THR A 89 6.18 4.46 -11.05
CA THR A 89 5.39 3.33 -11.54
C THR A 89 3.91 3.56 -11.21
N PRO A 90 2.96 3.54 -12.15
CA PRO A 90 1.55 3.71 -11.81
C PRO A 90 1.03 2.64 -10.83
N ALA A 91 0.11 3.02 -9.95
CA ALA A 91 -0.51 2.13 -8.96
C ALA A 91 -0.99 0.78 -9.53
N PHE A 92 -1.57 0.77 -10.72
CA PHE A 92 -2.05 -0.46 -11.36
C PHE A 92 -0.92 -1.43 -11.72
N VAL A 93 0.24 -0.90 -12.15
CA VAL A 93 1.43 -1.70 -12.48
C VAL A 93 2.10 -2.18 -11.19
N ARG A 94 2.16 -1.34 -10.15
CA ARG A 94 2.63 -1.75 -8.81
C ARG A 94 1.81 -2.91 -8.26
N SER A 95 0.47 -2.82 -8.30
CA SER A 95 -0.43 -3.89 -7.86
C SER A 95 -0.12 -5.19 -8.58
N ALA A 96 -0.01 -5.17 -9.92
CA ALA A 96 0.30 -6.36 -10.70
C ALA A 96 1.65 -6.97 -10.32
N ALA A 97 2.70 -6.16 -10.20
CA ALA A 97 4.02 -6.63 -9.80
C ALA A 97 4.03 -7.21 -8.37
N ALA A 98 3.36 -6.56 -7.43
CA ALA A 98 3.29 -6.97 -6.04
C ALA A 98 2.45 -8.23 -5.83
N GLU A 99 1.36 -8.42 -6.60
CA GLU A 99 0.57 -9.65 -6.58
C GLU A 99 1.41 -10.85 -7.03
N ILE A 100 2.23 -10.67 -8.07
CA ILE A 100 3.17 -11.70 -8.54
C ILE A 100 4.21 -11.99 -7.47
N TYR A 101 4.85 -10.95 -6.93
CA TYR A 101 5.84 -11.10 -5.86
C TYR A 101 5.25 -11.91 -4.71
N ALA A 102 4.09 -11.50 -4.19
CA ALA A 102 3.41 -12.20 -3.09
C ALA A 102 3.04 -13.64 -3.42
N SER A 103 2.68 -13.94 -4.68
CA SER A 103 2.37 -15.31 -5.10
C SER A 103 3.59 -16.23 -5.02
N LEU A 104 4.77 -15.73 -5.39
CA LEU A 104 6.04 -16.46 -5.44
C LEU A 104 6.81 -16.46 -4.11
N ALA A 105 6.58 -15.45 -3.27
CA ALA A 105 7.28 -15.25 -2.01
C ALA A 105 6.96 -16.33 -0.96
N THR A 106 7.93 -16.63 -0.09
CA THR A 106 7.74 -17.38 1.15
C THR A 106 7.06 -16.52 2.22
N GLY A 107 6.69 -17.10 3.36
CA GLY A 107 6.17 -16.32 4.49
C GLY A 107 7.18 -15.32 5.04
N GLU A 108 8.45 -15.69 5.15
CA GLU A 108 9.53 -14.80 5.58
C GLU A 108 9.69 -13.61 4.62
N GLU A 109 9.70 -13.88 3.32
CA GLU A 109 9.81 -12.83 2.30
C GLU A 109 8.60 -11.91 2.28
N CYS A 110 7.39 -12.44 2.54
CA CYS A 110 6.20 -11.64 2.75
C CYS A 110 6.32 -10.75 3.99
N ALA A 111 6.91 -11.25 5.08
CA ALA A 111 7.14 -10.49 6.31
C ALA A 111 8.15 -9.36 6.11
N GLU A 112 9.19 -9.56 5.29
CA GLU A 112 10.13 -8.49 4.91
C GLU A 112 9.52 -7.51 3.90
N PHE A 113 8.63 -7.98 3.03
CA PHE A 113 8.07 -7.19 1.93
C PHE A 113 6.96 -6.23 2.38
N LEU A 114 6.05 -6.65 3.27
CA LEU A 114 4.94 -5.80 3.72
C LEU A 114 5.40 -4.46 4.32
N PRO A 115 6.40 -4.40 5.22
CA PRO A 115 6.94 -3.14 5.72
C PRO A 115 7.45 -2.20 4.63
N LYS A 116 8.02 -2.74 3.53
CA LYS A 116 8.51 -1.92 2.41
C LYS A 116 7.37 -1.24 1.67
N ILE A 117 6.31 -2.00 1.33
CA ILE A 117 5.21 -1.46 0.52
C ILE A 117 4.27 -0.54 1.30
N LEU A 118 4.17 -0.70 2.63
CA LEU A 118 3.40 0.22 3.47
C LEU A 118 4.00 1.63 3.52
N LYS A 119 5.29 1.80 3.16
CA LYS A 119 5.94 3.11 3.03
C LYS A 119 5.62 3.81 1.70
N VAL A 120 5.00 3.11 0.75
CA VAL A 120 4.63 3.65 -0.56
C VAL A 120 3.17 4.08 -0.51
N ASP A 121 2.92 5.39 -0.49
CA ASP A 121 1.57 5.96 -0.44
C ASP A 121 0.72 5.60 -1.68
N ASP A 122 -0.61 5.62 -1.54
CA ASP A 122 -1.50 5.58 -2.70
C ASP A 122 -1.52 6.94 -3.42
N GLU A 123 -1.57 6.91 -4.74
CA GLU A 123 -1.70 8.10 -5.60
C GLU A 123 -3.01 8.85 -5.33
N ASP A 124 -4.09 8.11 -5.07
CA ASP A 124 -5.40 8.62 -4.69
C ASP A 124 -5.95 7.86 -3.48
N LYS A 125 -6.03 8.56 -2.34
CA LYS A 125 -6.50 8.00 -1.06
C LYS A 125 -8.01 7.77 -1.01
N THR A 126 -8.76 8.18 -2.05
CA THR A 126 -10.20 7.97 -2.18
C THR A 126 -10.55 6.67 -2.94
N ILE A 127 -9.56 6.07 -3.60
CA ILE A 127 -9.71 4.83 -4.37
C ILE A 127 -9.22 3.64 -3.54
N ILE A 128 -9.60 2.43 -3.94
CA ILE A 128 -9.07 1.17 -3.38
C ILE A 128 -7.54 1.20 -3.47
N SER A 129 -6.86 0.98 -2.35
CA SER A 129 -5.40 0.93 -2.31
C SER A 129 -4.84 -0.11 -3.28
N TRP A 130 -3.73 0.21 -3.93
CA TRP A 130 -3.06 -0.74 -4.83
C TRP A 130 -2.55 -1.99 -4.10
N ARG A 131 -2.41 -1.93 -2.77
CA ARG A 131 -2.01 -3.07 -1.92
C ARG A 131 -3.15 -4.00 -1.57
N TYR A 132 -4.39 -3.68 -1.93
CA TYR A 132 -5.60 -4.39 -1.49
C TYR A 132 -5.51 -5.91 -1.67
N ARG A 133 -4.95 -6.41 -2.78
CA ARG A 133 -4.85 -7.87 -3.04
C ARG A 133 -3.61 -8.51 -2.44
N VAL A 134 -2.60 -7.70 -2.16
CA VAL A 134 -1.26 -8.12 -1.74
C VAL A 134 -1.24 -8.40 -0.24
N THR A 135 -1.73 -7.45 0.56
CA THR A 135 -1.73 -7.52 2.02
C THR A 135 -2.34 -8.81 2.58
N PRO A 136 -3.58 -9.22 2.21
CA PRO A 136 -4.17 -10.45 2.77
C PRO A 136 -3.42 -11.71 2.31
N THR A 137 -2.89 -11.72 1.09
CA THR A 137 -2.11 -12.86 0.56
C THR A 137 -0.82 -13.06 1.34
N CYS A 138 -0.08 -11.96 1.58
CA CYS A 138 1.14 -11.97 2.38
C CYS A 138 0.86 -12.37 3.83
N LEU A 139 -0.16 -11.78 4.47
CA LEU A 139 -0.51 -12.10 5.86
C LEU A 139 -0.81 -13.59 6.06
N ARG A 140 -1.55 -14.22 5.14
CA ARG A 140 -1.81 -15.66 5.19
C ARG A 140 -0.52 -16.48 5.14
N LYS A 141 0.41 -16.15 4.23
CA LYS A 141 1.70 -16.84 4.11
C LYS A 141 2.56 -16.66 5.35
N ILE A 142 2.53 -15.47 5.96
CA ILE A 142 3.22 -15.17 7.23
C ILE A 142 2.63 -16.03 8.35
N GLU A 143 1.31 -16.09 8.51
CA GLU A 143 0.65 -16.94 9.52
C GLU A 143 0.99 -18.43 9.34
N GLU A 144 1.01 -18.92 8.08
CA GLU A 144 1.41 -20.28 7.75
C GLU A 144 2.87 -20.58 8.11
N ALA A 145 3.80 -19.67 7.78
CA ALA A 145 5.22 -19.82 8.12
C ALA A 145 5.47 -19.71 9.63
N ALA A 146 4.77 -18.80 10.32
CA ALA A 146 4.84 -18.67 11.78
C ALA A 146 4.45 -19.98 12.47
N THR A 147 3.36 -20.60 12.00
CA THR A 147 2.88 -21.89 12.54
C THR A 147 3.90 -23.02 12.37
N LYS A 148 4.72 -22.95 11.32
CA LYS A 148 5.77 -23.93 11.03
C LYS A 148 7.11 -23.61 11.70
N GLY A 149 7.24 -22.47 12.40
CA GLY A 149 8.51 -22.02 12.95
C GLY A 149 9.53 -21.59 11.89
N GLU A 150 9.06 -21.19 10.71
CA GLU A 150 9.90 -20.80 9.56
C GLU A 150 10.23 -19.31 9.54
N LEU A 151 9.71 -18.53 10.50
CA LEU A 151 9.94 -17.09 10.58
C LEU A 151 11.07 -16.74 11.54
N GLN A 152 11.92 -15.80 11.14
CA GLN A 152 12.93 -15.24 12.04
C GLN A 152 12.26 -14.26 13.00
N GLU A 153 12.64 -14.35 14.28
CA GLU A 153 12.08 -13.49 15.34
C GLU A 153 12.26 -11.99 15.04
N LYS A 154 13.47 -11.58 14.61
CA LYS A 154 13.75 -10.20 14.22
C LYS A 154 12.85 -9.70 13.07
N THR A 155 12.50 -10.58 12.14
CA THR A 155 11.66 -10.23 10.99
C THR A 155 10.23 -10.00 11.45
N LEU A 156 9.75 -10.84 12.37
CA LEU A 156 8.45 -10.68 12.99
C LEU A 156 8.38 -9.40 13.86
N GLU A 157 9.42 -9.10 14.63
CA GLU A 157 9.49 -7.87 15.42
C GLU A 157 9.42 -6.62 14.52
N HIS A 158 10.23 -6.60 13.45
CA HIS A 158 10.21 -5.51 12.48
C HIS A 158 8.84 -5.37 11.78
N LEU A 159 8.19 -6.49 11.45
CA LEU A 159 6.86 -6.49 10.87
C LEU A 159 5.82 -5.89 11.82
N ILE A 160 5.83 -6.30 13.10
CA ILE A 160 4.90 -5.79 14.12
C ILE A 160 5.12 -4.29 14.31
N GLU A 161 6.36 -3.83 14.42
CA GLU A 161 6.68 -2.41 14.54
C GLU A 161 6.16 -1.61 13.33
N ALA A 162 6.38 -2.10 12.10
CA ALA A 162 5.92 -1.45 10.89
C ALA A 162 4.37 -1.38 10.83
N PHE A 163 3.69 -2.44 11.26
CA PHE A 163 2.23 -2.45 11.34
C PHE A 163 1.70 -1.48 12.40
N VAL A 164 2.30 -1.45 13.59
CA VAL A 164 1.91 -0.49 14.64
C VAL A 164 2.18 0.94 14.17
N THR A 165 3.27 1.19 13.45
CA THR A 165 3.54 2.48 12.79
C THR A 165 2.42 2.84 11.83
N TYR A 166 2.05 1.91 10.93
CA TYR A 166 0.98 2.10 9.96
C TYR A 166 -0.36 2.45 10.61
N THR A 167 -0.68 1.86 11.77
CA THR A 167 -1.94 2.17 12.48
C THR A 167 -2.11 3.65 12.85
N GLN A 168 -1.01 4.42 12.93
CA GLN A 168 -1.04 5.83 13.26
C GLN A 168 -1.21 6.76 12.04
N SER A 169 -1.05 6.23 10.82
CA SER A 169 -1.18 6.98 9.56
C SER A 169 -2.19 6.38 8.58
N ALA A 170 -2.85 5.28 8.95
CA ALA A 170 -3.77 4.55 8.09
C ALA A 170 -5.01 5.39 7.72
N TYR A 171 -5.36 5.36 6.44
CA TYR A 171 -6.57 6.01 5.90
C TYR A 171 -7.49 5.01 5.19
N TYR A 172 -6.94 3.89 4.70
CA TYR A 172 -7.71 2.88 3.98
C TYR A 172 -8.21 1.79 4.94
N SER A 173 -9.53 1.75 5.14
CA SER A 173 -10.15 0.95 6.21
C SER A 173 -9.97 -0.55 6.04
N THR A 174 -10.03 -1.09 4.82
CA THR A 174 -9.96 -2.54 4.63
C THR A 174 -8.55 -3.09 4.89
N GLU A 175 -7.50 -2.41 4.42
CA GLU A 175 -6.12 -2.78 4.76
C GLU A 175 -5.87 -2.65 6.26
N ALA A 176 -6.35 -1.57 6.87
CA ALA A 176 -6.28 -1.38 8.30
C ALA A 176 -7.01 -2.50 9.09
N THR A 177 -8.14 -3.02 8.60
CA THR A 177 -8.83 -4.15 9.24
C THR A 177 -7.97 -5.41 9.25
N TRP A 178 -7.27 -5.73 8.15
CA TRP A 178 -6.39 -6.89 8.12
C TRP A 178 -5.21 -6.74 9.07
N ILE A 179 -4.58 -5.56 9.08
CA ILE A 179 -3.46 -5.26 9.98
C ILE A 179 -3.90 -5.24 11.45
N ASP A 180 -5.05 -4.64 11.77
CA ASP A 180 -5.62 -4.66 13.13
C ASP A 180 -5.92 -6.09 13.59
N GLY A 181 -6.48 -6.92 12.70
CA GLY A 181 -6.75 -8.32 12.97
C GLY A 181 -5.48 -9.12 13.27
N TYR A 182 -4.40 -8.87 12.53
CA TYR A 182 -3.10 -9.48 12.78
C TYR A 182 -2.49 -9.00 14.11
N LEU A 183 -2.38 -7.69 14.31
CA LEU A 183 -1.83 -7.10 15.54
C LEU A 183 -2.60 -7.53 16.80
N SER A 184 -3.93 -7.63 16.71
CA SER A 184 -4.78 -8.06 17.83
C SER A 184 -4.52 -9.49 18.30
N LYS A 185 -3.96 -10.34 17.44
CA LYS A 185 -3.58 -11.71 17.76
C LYS A 185 -2.11 -11.85 18.16
N HIS A 186 -1.24 -11.06 17.53
CA HIS A 186 0.22 -11.30 17.56
C HIS A 186 1.02 -10.22 18.30
N CYS A 187 0.45 -9.04 18.56
CA CYS A 187 1.12 -7.99 19.32
C CYS A 187 0.56 -7.89 20.74
N GLU A 188 1.35 -8.36 21.71
CA GLU A 188 1.03 -8.21 23.13
C GLU A 188 0.71 -6.73 23.47
N GLY A 189 -0.41 -6.53 24.18
CA GLY A 189 -0.87 -5.22 24.61
C GLY A 189 -1.52 -4.35 23.53
N TYR A 190 -1.56 -4.78 22.26
CA TYR A 190 -2.14 -3.99 21.18
C TYR A 190 -3.64 -3.74 21.36
N GLN A 191 -4.40 -4.75 21.81
CA GLN A 191 -5.86 -4.64 21.92
C GLN A 191 -6.33 -3.48 22.81
N THR A 192 -5.53 -3.10 23.80
CA THR A 192 -5.81 -2.03 24.78
C THR A 192 -4.85 -0.84 24.63
N SER A 193 -4.15 -0.77 23.50
CA SER A 193 -3.12 0.24 23.25
C SER A 193 -3.70 1.58 22.81
N LYS A 194 -2.95 2.65 23.06
CA LYS A 194 -3.24 3.97 22.50
C LYS A 194 -3.21 3.97 20.97
N GLN A 195 -2.33 3.19 20.35
CA GLN A 195 -2.18 3.10 18.90
C GLN A 195 -3.44 2.54 18.22
N ARG A 196 -4.05 1.50 18.81
CA ARG A 196 -5.33 0.97 18.32
C ARG A 196 -6.47 1.98 18.44
N LEU A 197 -6.47 2.80 19.50
CA LEU A 197 -7.44 3.90 19.64
C LEU A 197 -7.25 4.98 18.57
N VAL A 198 -5.99 5.33 18.26
CA VAL A 198 -5.67 6.28 17.17
C VAL A 198 -6.23 5.75 15.84
N LEU A 199 -5.98 4.48 15.52
CA LEU A 199 -6.49 3.85 14.30
C LEU A 199 -8.02 3.92 14.21
N ALA A 200 -8.71 3.44 15.25
CA ALA A 200 -10.17 3.41 15.26
C ALA A 200 -10.76 4.82 15.13
N THR A 201 -10.16 5.81 15.79
CA THR A 201 -10.58 7.22 15.71
C THR A 201 -10.36 7.78 14.31
N ALA A 202 -9.14 7.65 13.76
CA ALA A 202 -8.80 8.16 12.43
C ALA A 202 -9.71 7.56 11.34
N LEU A 203 -9.99 6.26 11.44
CA LEU A 203 -10.92 5.63 10.52
C LEU A 203 -12.33 6.21 10.72
N LEU A 204 -12.91 6.20 11.92
CA LEU A 204 -14.25 6.75 12.11
C LEU A 204 -14.40 8.21 11.63
N GLU A 205 -13.36 9.02 11.77
CA GLU A 205 -13.36 10.42 11.33
C GLU A 205 -13.26 10.60 9.81
N ALA A 206 -12.51 9.73 9.13
CA ALA A 206 -12.29 9.84 7.68
C ALA A 206 -13.55 9.61 6.85
N ASP A 207 -14.56 8.91 7.37
CA ASP A 207 -15.83 8.67 6.67
C ASP A 207 -16.95 8.40 7.68
N LYS A 208 -17.53 9.47 8.22
CA LYS A 208 -18.48 9.44 9.35
C LYS A 208 -19.84 8.81 9.00
N GLU A 209 -20.21 8.85 7.73
CA GLU A 209 -21.52 8.37 7.24
C GLU A 209 -21.49 6.89 6.84
N ASN A 210 -20.32 6.25 6.86
CA ASN A 210 -20.16 4.87 6.42
C ASN A 210 -20.52 3.87 7.51
N GLU A 211 -21.75 3.38 7.49
CA GLU A 211 -22.30 2.44 8.47
C GLU A 211 -21.44 1.18 8.63
N LYS A 212 -20.99 0.56 7.53
CA LYS A 212 -20.16 -0.66 7.59
C LYS A 212 -18.84 -0.42 8.32
N LYS A 213 -18.25 0.75 8.13
CA LYS A 213 -17.03 1.15 8.82
C LYS A 213 -17.30 1.38 10.30
N ARG A 214 -18.42 2.01 10.64
CA ARG A 214 -18.84 2.21 12.03
C ARG A 214 -19.10 0.90 12.76
N GLU A 215 -19.77 -0.06 12.11
CA GLU A 215 -20.02 -1.41 12.68
C GLU A 215 -18.74 -2.10 13.14
N VAL A 216 -17.63 -1.92 12.41
CA VAL A 216 -16.33 -2.52 12.76
C VAL A 216 -15.58 -1.69 13.80
N TRP A 217 -15.45 -0.38 13.58
CA TRP A 217 -14.49 0.45 14.32
C TRP A 217 -15.07 1.13 15.55
N LEU A 218 -16.39 1.35 15.63
CA LEU A 218 -17.02 1.97 16.80
C LEU A 218 -16.89 1.08 18.05
N PRO A 219 -17.20 -0.23 18.02
CA PRO A 219 -17.03 -1.08 19.19
C PRO A 219 -15.57 -1.18 19.64
N ILE A 220 -14.62 -1.16 18.70
CA ILE A 220 -13.18 -1.17 19.00
C ILE A 220 -12.79 0.12 19.74
N LYS A 221 -13.22 1.28 19.22
CA LYS A 221 -12.98 2.57 19.87
C LYS A 221 -13.55 2.59 21.29
N GLU A 222 -14.81 2.24 21.45
CA GLU A 222 -15.50 2.24 22.75
C GLU A 222 -14.83 1.29 23.75
N SER A 223 -14.41 0.10 23.31
CA SER A 223 -13.68 -0.87 24.13
C SER A 223 -12.37 -0.30 24.68
N VAL A 224 -11.59 0.41 23.86
CA VAL A 224 -10.32 1.01 24.31
C VAL A 224 -10.57 2.27 25.14
N GLU A 225 -11.60 3.05 24.82
CA GLU A 225 -11.96 4.26 25.57
C GLU A 225 -12.45 3.95 26.99
N ALA A 226 -13.13 2.82 27.19
CA ALA A 226 -13.55 2.34 28.50
C ALA A 226 -12.38 2.13 29.48
N ILE A 227 -11.15 1.98 28.96
CA ILE A 227 -9.93 1.92 29.76
C ILE A 227 -9.48 3.34 30.09
N PRO A 228 -9.26 3.69 31.38
CA PRO A 228 -8.78 5.01 31.76
C PRO A 228 -7.48 5.38 31.01
N PRO A 229 -7.29 6.63 30.53
CA PRO A 229 -6.13 7.02 29.72
C PRO A 229 -4.76 6.63 30.32
N ARG A 230 -4.61 6.74 31.64
CA ARG A 230 -3.38 6.36 32.37
C ARG A 230 -3.10 4.85 32.40
N LYS A 231 -4.11 4.02 32.13
CA LYS A 231 -4.03 2.55 32.12
C LYS A 231 -3.92 1.97 30.70
N ARG A 232 -4.09 2.77 29.66
CA ARG A 232 -3.92 2.33 28.27
C ARG A 232 -2.45 2.03 27.99
N ILE A 233 -2.20 0.94 27.27
CA ILE A 233 -0.83 0.54 26.93
C ILE A 233 -0.26 1.53 25.91
N ASP A 234 0.97 1.97 26.14
CA ASP A 234 1.72 2.77 25.18
C ASP A 234 2.78 1.89 24.53
N LEU A 235 2.52 1.46 23.30
CA LEU A 235 3.41 0.52 22.59
C LEU A 235 4.78 1.13 22.28
N ARG A 236 4.95 2.45 22.40
CA ARG A 236 6.26 3.11 22.28
C ARG A 236 7.27 2.65 23.33
N LYS A 237 6.80 2.13 24.46
CA LYS A 237 7.69 1.52 25.47
C LYS A 237 8.37 0.25 24.97
N ARG A 238 7.72 -0.47 24.04
CA ARG A 238 8.24 -1.68 23.40
C ARG A 238 8.91 -1.37 22.06
N PHE A 239 8.34 -0.43 21.31
CA PHE A 239 8.81 -0.01 20.00
C PHE A 239 9.15 1.49 20.04
N PRO A 240 10.36 1.86 20.51
CA PRO A 240 10.71 3.26 20.78
C PRO A 240 10.73 4.16 19.55
N ASP A 241 10.88 3.59 18.35
CA ASP A 241 10.95 4.32 17.08
C ASP A 241 9.57 4.66 16.48
N LEU A 242 8.47 4.25 17.15
CA LEU A 242 7.12 4.60 16.75
C LEU A 242 6.88 6.13 16.78
N PRO A 243 6.05 6.65 15.86
CA PRO A 243 5.74 8.07 15.82
C PRO A 243 5.03 8.58 17.09
N PRO A 244 5.08 9.90 17.35
CA PRO A 244 4.34 10.51 18.45
C PRO A 244 2.83 10.40 18.24
N LEU A 245 2.10 10.27 19.33
CA LEU A 245 0.64 10.17 19.32
C LEU A 245 0.00 11.57 19.24
N PRO A 246 -1.22 11.69 18.71
CA PRO A 246 -1.92 12.98 18.60
C PRO A 246 -2.06 13.73 19.95
N ASP A 247 -2.22 13.00 21.05
CA ASP A 247 -2.39 13.55 22.40
C ASP A 247 -1.08 14.04 23.05
N ASP A 248 0.07 13.80 22.42
CA ASP A 248 1.37 14.28 22.94
C ASP A 248 1.62 15.76 22.62
N ALA A 249 0.81 16.36 21.74
CA ALA A 249 0.88 17.80 21.45
C ALA A 249 0.33 18.59 22.66
N PRO A 250 1.02 19.66 23.12
CA PRO A 250 0.51 20.48 24.21
C PRO A 250 -0.86 21.06 23.83
N ALA A 251 -1.80 20.97 24.77
CA ALA A 251 -3.16 21.47 24.65
C ALA A 251 -3.16 22.96 24.30
N GLY A 252 -3.20 23.28 23.00
CA GLY A 252 -3.11 24.67 22.52
C GLY A 252 -2.62 24.85 21.08
N GLY A 253 -2.05 23.82 20.42
CA GLY A 253 -1.70 23.88 19.00
C GLY A 253 -2.76 23.23 18.11
N PRO A 254 -3.12 23.80 16.94
CA PRO A 254 -4.12 23.19 16.07
C PRO A 254 -3.57 21.86 15.53
N VAL A 255 -4.21 20.75 15.93
CA VAL A 255 -3.98 19.36 15.52
C VAL A 255 -3.83 19.17 14.00
N LYS A 256 -4.32 20.13 13.20
CA LYS A 256 -4.13 20.21 11.74
C LYS A 256 -2.67 20.32 11.30
N VAL A 257 -1.74 20.76 12.16
CA VAL A 257 -0.36 21.02 11.75
C VAL A 257 0.48 19.74 11.66
N VAL A 258 0.24 18.71 12.47
CA VAL A 258 1.07 17.48 12.43
C VAL A 258 0.81 16.66 11.15
N PHE A 259 -0.46 16.50 10.76
CA PHE A 259 -0.79 15.91 9.46
C PHE A 259 -0.31 16.81 8.30
N ALA A 260 -0.38 18.14 8.43
CA ALA A 260 0.12 19.06 7.42
C ALA A 260 1.66 19.08 7.32
N ILE A 261 2.40 18.74 8.37
CA ILE A 261 3.88 18.64 8.33
C ILE A 261 4.29 17.39 7.57
N ILE A 262 3.65 16.24 7.82
CA ILE A 262 3.95 14.99 7.10
C ILE A 262 3.54 15.10 5.63
N VAL A 263 2.37 15.68 5.33
CA VAL A 263 1.93 15.98 3.95
C VAL A 263 2.79 17.08 3.31
N GLY A 264 3.22 18.07 4.08
CA GLY A 264 3.98 19.24 3.60
C GLY A 264 5.42 18.91 3.23
N ILE A 265 6.08 18.00 3.95
CA ILE A 265 7.43 17.53 3.61
C ILE A 265 7.42 16.72 2.30
N VAL A 266 6.40 15.88 2.10
CA VAL A 266 6.22 15.12 0.85
C VAL A 266 5.84 16.03 -0.31
N ALA A 267 4.95 17.01 -0.10
CA ALA A 267 4.60 18.00 -1.10
C ALA A 267 5.79 18.89 -1.51
N LEU A 268 6.67 19.26 -0.58
CA LEU A 268 7.90 20.00 -0.88
C LEU A 268 8.88 19.17 -1.71
N ALA A 269 9.01 17.87 -1.45
CA ALA A 269 9.84 16.98 -2.25
C ALA A 269 9.30 16.82 -3.69
N VAL A 270 7.97 16.67 -3.84
CA VAL A 270 7.31 16.60 -5.16
C VAL A 270 7.43 17.93 -5.92
N CYS A 271 7.25 19.06 -5.25
CA CYS A 271 7.42 20.39 -5.84
C CYS A 271 8.88 20.66 -6.24
N ALA A 272 9.86 20.22 -5.45
CA ALA A 272 11.27 20.33 -5.79
C ALA A 272 11.64 19.50 -7.03
N VAL A 273 11.11 18.28 -7.15
CA VAL A 273 11.31 17.42 -8.33
C VAL A 273 10.62 17.99 -9.56
N ALA A 274 9.40 18.51 -9.42
CA ALA A 274 8.68 19.17 -10.52
C ALA A 274 9.38 20.46 -10.98
N ALA A 275 9.87 21.28 -10.05
CA ALA A 275 10.65 22.48 -10.36
C ALA A 275 11.99 22.13 -11.04
N TRP A 276 12.68 21.10 -10.56
CA TRP A 276 13.92 20.61 -11.18
C TRP A 276 13.68 20.07 -12.60
N LEU A 277 12.61 19.30 -12.81
CA LEU A 277 12.21 18.81 -14.14
C LEU A 277 11.83 19.97 -15.09
N ALA A 278 11.15 21.01 -14.58
CA ALA A 278 10.79 22.19 -15.37
C ALA A 278 12.03 23.00 -15.79
N VAL A 279 13.00 23.19 -14.88
CA VAL A 279 14.29 23.85 -15.18
C VAL A 279 15.09 23.04 -16.18
N ARG A 280 15.12 21.70 -16.04
CA ARG A 280 15.79 20.82 -17.01
C ARG A 280 15.16 20.90 -18.40
N ARG A 281 13.83 20.94 -18.49
CA ARG A 281 13.10 21.12 -19.78
C ARG A 281 13.38 22.46 -20.44
N ARG A 282 13.55 23.55 -19.68
CA ARG A 282 13.94 24.86 -20.24
C ARG A 282 15.34 24.84 -20.82
N ARG A 283 16.33 24.29 -20.10
CA ARG A 283 17.71 24.22 -20.59
C ARG A 283 17.86 23.39 -21.88
N VAL A 284 17.07 22.32 -22.04
CA VAL A 284 17.11 21.50 -23.27
C VAL A 284 16.51 22.24 -24.47
N ARG A 285 15.50 23.10 -24.26
CA ARG A 285 14.90 23.92 -25.33
C ARG A 285 15.75 25.11 -25.76
N GLU A 286 16.71 25.54 -24.95
CA GLU A 286 17.64 26.63 -25.30
C GLU A 286 18.87 26.14 -26.08
N THR A 287 19.06 24.82 -26.19
CA THR A 287 20.19 24.18 -26.90
C THR A 287 19.79 23.47 -28.20
N THR A 288 18.58 23.72 -28.71
CA THR A 288 18.11 23.27 -30.04
C THR A 288 17.74 24.48 -30.87
#